data_AF-A0A2W7ABY9-F1
#
_entry.id   AF-A0A2W7ABY9-F1
#
_cell.length_a   1.000
_cell.length_b   1.000
_cell.length_c   1.000
_cell.angle_alpha   90.00
_cell.angle_beta   90.00
_cell.angle_gamma   90.00
#
_symmetry.space_group_name_H-M   'P 1'
#
loop_
_entity.id
_entity.type
_entity.pdbx_description
1 polymer ?
#
loop_
_entity_poly.entity_id
_entity_poly.type
_entity_poly.pdbx_seq_one_letter_code
_entity_poly.pdbx_strand_id
1 'polypeptide(L)'
;MPSADTEGEAIQGLHAPMGAQNVSAPAAALDNDSEHSGSLTEVILRAADAPRVIAVISDAVKKEIARVELCVLYARRRLEHFEASYNVPSSEFAERFTAEDLQGGDLEYVEWMGEYQLFQHLLQDLTLLKSFTYVAE
;
A
#
# COMPACT_ATOMS: atom_id res chain seq x y z
N MET A 1 -28.25 -50.29 5.57
CA MET A 1 -27.84 -51.61 5.05
C MET A 1 -28.19 -51.68 3.56
N PRO A 2 -27.26 -52.14 2.71
CA PRO A 2 -27.32 -52.10 1.23
C PRO A 2 -27.71 -53.45 0.60
N SER A 3 -28.09 -53.44 -0.69
CA SER A 3 -28.02 -54.57 -1.65
C SER A 3 -28.14 -53.93 -3.06
N ALA A 4 -27.14 -53.94 -3.95
CA ALA A 4 -26.60 -55.07 -4.74
C ALA A 4 -27.68 -55.59 -5.71
N ASP A 5 -27.56 -55.71 -7.04
CA ASP A 5 -26.49 -55.73 -8.04
C ASP A 5 -27.11 -55.28 -9.39
N THR A 6 -26.37 -54.94 -10.46
CA THR A 6 -26.00 -55.89 -11.52
C THR A 6 -25.00 -55.24 -12.48
N GLU A 7 -23.92 -55.97 -12.75
CA GLU A 7 -22.86 -55.72 -13.72
C GLU A 7 -23.31 -55.97 -15.18
N GLY A 8 -22.60 -55.38 -16.15
CA GLY A 8 -22.85 -55.60 -17.58
C GLY A 8 -21.71 -55.09 -18.48
N GLU A 9 -20.55 -55.71 -18.32
CA GLU A 9 -19.54 -56.16 -19.30
C GLU A 9 -19.15 -55.35 -20.58
N ALA A 10 -17.84 -55.45 -20.85
CA ALA A 10 -17.01 -54.72 -21.80
C ALA A 10 -17.09 -55.17 -23.26
N ILE A 11 -16.75 -54.27 -24.20
CA ILE A 11 -16.10 -54.64 -25.48
C ILE A 11 -14.96 -53.66 -25.79
N GLN A 12 -13.79 -54.26 -26.04
CA GLN A 12 -12.53 -53.66 -26.46
C GLN A 12 -12.57 -53.18 -27.92
N GLY A 13 -11.81 -52.13 -28.26
CA GLY A 13 -11.58 -51.74 -29.65
C GLY A 13 -10.46 -50.71 -29.81
N LEU A 14 -9.30 -51.20 -30.23
CA LEU A 14 -8.07 -50.50 -30.60
C LEU A 14 -8.29 -49.31 -31.56
N HIS A 15 -7.60 -48.18 -31.32
CA HIS A 15 -6.57 -47.64 -32.23
C HIS A 15 -5.92 -46.36 -31.65
N ALA A 16 -4.61 -46.41 -31.41
CA ALA A 16 -3.73 -45.26 -31.63
C ALA A 16 -3.12 -45.42 -33.04
N PRO A 17 -2.67 -44.34 -33.70
CA PRO A 17 -1.22 -44.13 -33.67
C PRO A 17 -0.76 -42.66 -33.65
N MET A 18 0.41 -42.49 -33.02
CA MET A 18 1.57 -41.68 -33.41
C MET A 18 1.37 -40.25 -33.95
N GLY A 19 1.91 -39.30 -33.18
CA GLY A 19 3.13 -38.60 -33.62
C GLY A 19 2.96 -37.25 -34.30
N ALA A 20 3.28 -36.18 -33.56
CA ALA A 20 3.99 -35.03 -34.10
C ALA A 20 4.80 -34.35 -33.00
N GLN A 21 6.11 -34.36 -33.16
CA GLN A 21 7.08 -33.65 -32.34
C GLN A 21 7.18 -32.18 -32.78
N ASN A 22 7.29 -31.30 -31.80
CA ASN A 22 8.28 -30.22 -31.67
C ASN A 22 8.36 -29.12 -32.75
N VAL A 23 8.05 -27.87 -32.37
CA VAL A 23 8.96 -26.75 -32.68
C VAL A 23 8.94 -25.72 -31.54
N SER A 24 10.09 -25.58 -30.90
CA SER A 24 10.46 -24.50 -30.00
C SER A 24 10.52 -23.17 -30.76
N ALA A 25 9.96 -22.10 -30.19
CA ALA A 25 10.24 -20.73 -30.58
C ALA A 25 10.67 -19.94 -29.33
N PRO A 26 11.89 -19.37 -29.28
CA PRO A 26 12.29 -18.47 -28.22
C PRO A 26 12.10 -17.00 -28.62
N ALA A 27 11.99 -16.16 -27.57
CA ALA A 27 12.23 -14.72 -27.54
C ALA A 27 11.18 -13.79 -28.16
N ALA A 28 10.36 -13.21 -27.29
CA ALA A 28 10.04 -11.78 -27.35
C ALA A 28 9.93 -11.24 -25.93
N ALA A 29 10.71 -10.20 -25.67
CA ALA A 29 10.91 -9.50 -24.42
C ALA A 29 9.61 -9.10 -23.71
N LEU A 30 9.60 -9.31 -22.39
CA LEU A 30 8.98 -8.39 -21.45
C LEU A 30 10.05 -8.02 -20.43
N ASP A 31 10.97 -7.19 -20.91
CA ASP A 31 11.72 -6.25 -20.08
C ASP A 31 10.68 -5.23 -19.59
N ASN A 32 10.08 -5.47 -18.43
CA ASN A 32 9.31 -4.46 -17.74
C ASN A 32 9.21 -4.84 -16.26
N ASP A 33 10.24 -4.48 -15.51
CA ASP A 33 10.05 -3.48 -14.47
C ASP A 33 11.40 -2.85 -14.19
N SER A 34 11.57 -1.71 -14.85
CA SER A 34 12.70 -0.81 -14.70
C SER A 34 12.89 -0.52 -13.21
N GLU A 35 14.12 -0.75 -12.76
CA GLU A 35 14.66 -0.33 -11.49
C GLU A 35 14.27 1.14 -11.22
N HIS A 36 13.24 1.36 -10.40
CA HIS A 36 13.20 2.56 -9.57
C HIS A 36 14.13 2.32 -8.39
N SER A 37 15.43 2.21 -8.70
CA SER A 37 16.50 2.49 -7.75
C SER A 37 16.34 3.96 -7.39
N GLY A 38 15.56 4.23 -6.35
CA GLY A 38 15.31 5.59 -5.87
C GLY A 38 16.66 6.26 -5.64
N SER A 39 16.93 7.34 -6.38
CA SER A 39 18.18 8.08 -6.24
C SER A 39 18.26 8.61 -4.81
N LEU A 40 19.21 8.10 -4.04
CA LEU A 40 19.49 8.60 -2.70
C LEU A 40 19.96 10.05 -2.82
N THR A 41 19.24 10.94 -2.15
CA THR A 41 19.64 12.34 -2.01
C THR A 41 20.39 12.50 -0.70
N GLU A 42 21.62 12.99 -0.77
CA GLU A 42 22.42 13.28 0.41
C GLU A 42 22.21 14.72 0.88
N VAL A 43 22.09 14.91 2.20
CA VAL A 43 22.01 16.22 2.85
C VAL A 43 23.23 16.38 3.75
N ILE A 44 24.15 17.28 3.40
CA ILE A 44 25.39 17.50 4.13
C ILE A 44 25.23 18.61 5.17
N LEU A 45 25.55 18.30 6.42
CA LEU A 45 25.56 19.26 7.53
C LEU A 45 27.00 19.52 7.99
N ARG A 46 27.37 20.78 8.20
CA ARG A 46 28.69 21.18 8.70
C ARG A 46 28.56 21.71 10.12
N ALA A 47 29.30 21.10 11.05
CA ALA A 47 29.30 21.49 12.45
C ALA A 47 30.69 21.32 13.07
N ALA A 48 30.99 22.11 14.10
CA ALA A 48 32.24 22.00 14.85
C ALA A 48 32.31 20.72 15.69
N ASP A 49 31.16 20.19 16.12
CA ASP A 49 31.02 18.96 16.90
C ASP A 49 30.02 18.05 16.19
N ALA A 50 30.50 17.36 15.14
CA ALA A 50 29.67 16.49 14.30
C ALA A 50 28.99 15.37 15.10
N PRO A 51 29.67 14.64 16.03
CA PRO A 51 29.01 13.60 16.82
C PRO A 51 27.83 14.13 17.64
N ARG A 52 27.99 15.30 18.29
CA ARG A 52 26.90 15.91 19.05
C ARG A 52 25.74 16.35 18.16
N VAL A 53 26.02 16.93 16.99
CA VAL A 53 24.97 17.34 16.05
C VAL A 53 24.20 16.13 15.51
N ILE A 54 24.88 15.05 15.16
CA ILE A 54 24.23 13.80 14.72
C ILE A 54 23.31 13.27 15.82
N ALA A 55 23.75 13.24 17.08
CA ALA A 55 22.91 12.82 18.20
C ALA A 55 21.66 13.70 18.36
N VAL A 56 21.81 15.03 18.31
CA VAL A 56 20.69 15.98 18.43
C VAL A 56 19.67 15.80 17.31
N ILE A 57 20.12 15.65 16.06
CA ILE A 57 19.23 15.48 14.91
C ILE A 57 18.55 14.12 14.95
N SER A 58 19.29 13.04 15.27
CA SER A 58 18.70 11.71 15.44
C SER A 58 17.60 11.71 16.48
N ASP A 59 17.83 12.37 17.62
CA ASP A 59 16.81 12.47 18.68
C ASP A 59 15.62 13.34 18.26
N ALA A 60 15.84 14.42 17.51
CA ALA A 60 14.77 15.26 16.98
C ALA A 60 13.88 14.48 16.00
N VAL A 61 14.49 13.74 15.06
CA VAL A 61 13.76 12.91 14.10
C VAL A 61 12.98 11.79 14.80
N LYS A 62 13.57 11.12 15.80
CA LYS A 62 12.85 10.09 16.58
C LYS A 62 11.62 10.66 17.29
N LYS A 63 11.75 11.85 17.89
CA LYS A 63 10.62 12.53 18.54
C LYS A 63 9.56 12.93 17.53
N GLU A 64 9.97 13.39 16.36
CA GLU A 64 9.07 13.78 15.30
C GLU A 64 8.31 12.58 14.72
N ILE A 65 8.97 11.45 14.50
CA ILE A 65 8.32 10.19 14.13
C ILE A 65 7.24 9.83 15.14
N ALA A 66 7.56 9.82 16.44
CA ALA A 66 6.58 9.49 17.48
C ALA A 66 5.40 10.48 17.52
N ARG A 67 5.65 11.77 17.29
CA ARG A 67 4.62 12.80 17.20
C ARG A 67 3.71 12.57 16.00
N VAL A 68 4.28 12.33 14.82
CA VAL A 68 3.52 12.11 13.58
C VAL A 68 2.72 10.82 13.67
N GLU A 69 3.27 9.73 14.23
CA GLU A 69 2.53 8.48 14.48
C GLU A 69 1.29 8.72 15.35
N LEU A 70 1.42 9.52 16.41
CA LEU A 70 0.28 9.90 17.25
C LEU A 70 -0.76 10.71 16.45
N CYS A 71 -0.33 11.66 15.62
CA CYS A 71 -1.22 12.42 14.75
C CYS A 71 -1.95 11.51 13.74
N VAL A 72 -1.27 10.54 13.14
CA VAL A 72 -1.86 9.54 12.22
C VAL A 72 -2.98 8.77 12.93
N LEU A 73 -2.75 8.33 14.17
CA LEU A 73 -3.77 7.63 14.96
C LEU A 73 -5.00 8.50 15.23
N TYR A 74 -4.80 9.79 15.57
CA TYR A 74 -5.92 10.70 15.79
C TYR A 74 -6.71 10.98 14.51
N ALA A 75 -6.03 11.27 13.40
CA ALA A 75 -6.68 11.50 12.11
C ALA A 75 -7.46 10.25 11.66
N ARG A 76 -6.87 9.05 11.80
CA ARG A 76 -7.53 7.78 11.51
C ARG A 76 -8.81 7.59 12.32
N ARG A 77 -8.78 7.87 13.63
CA ARG A 77 -9.98 7.78 14.49
C ARG A 77 -11.07 8.76 14.07
N ARG A 78 -10.71 9.97 13.64
CA ARG A 78 -11.70 10.94 13.13
C ARG A 78 -12.32 10.48 11.82
N LEU A 79 -11.51 9.92 10.91
CA LEU A 79 -12.01 9.32 9.68
C LEU A 79 -12.94 8.14 9.95
N GLU A 80 -12.64 7.28 10.93
CA GLU A 80 -13.53 6.16 11.31
C GLU A 80 -14.92 6.64 11.72
N HIS A 81 -15.05 7.83 12.32
CA HIS A 81 -16.35 8.39 12.65
C HIS A 81 -17.18 8.72 11.40
N PHE A 82 -16.59 9.37 10.42
CA PHE A 82 -17.27 9.68 9.16
C PHE A 82 -17.57 8.42 8.34
N GLU A 83 -16.58 7.53 8.22
CA GLU A 83 -16.74 6.27 7.49
C GLU A 83 -17.84 5.40 8.08
N ALA A 84 -18.01 5.38 9.40
CA ALA A 84 -19.09 4.66 10.07
C ALA A 84 -20.47 5.26 9.78
N SER A 85 -20.58 6.60 9.67
CA SER A 85 -21.85 7.30 9.41
C SER A 85 -22.43 6.99 8.03
N TYR A 86 -21.58 6.79 7.02
CA TYR A 86 -21.99 6.51 5.64
C TYR A 86 -21.67 5.09 5.17
N ASN A 87 -20.96 4.29 5.98
CA ASN A 87 -20.45 2.97 5.65
C ASN A 87 -19.63 2.95 4.33
N VAL A 88 -18.78 3.97 4.16
CA VAL A 88 -17.95 4.20 2.98
C VAL A 88 -16.54 4.54 3.43
N PRO A 89 -15.48 3.92 2.89
CA PRO A 89 -14.10 4.27 3.22
C PRO A 89 -13.74 5.67 2.68
N SER A 90 -12.86 6.39 3.39
CA SER A 90 -12.53 7.79 3.06
C SER A 90 -11.90 7.95 1.67
N SER A 91 -11.20 6.92 1.17
CA SER A 91 -10.66 6.92 -0.19
C SER A 91 -11.76 6.91 -1.26
N GLU A 92 -12.82 6.13 -1.05
CA GLU A 92 -13.95 6.09 -1.97
C GLU A 92 -14.79 7.37 -1.87
N PHE A 93 -14.98 7.87 -0.65
CA PHE A 93 -15.62 9.17 -0.41
C PHE A 93 -14.93 10.28 -1.20
N ALA A 94 -13.60 10.38 -1.12
CA ALA A 94 -12.82 11.42 -1.81
C ALA A 94 -12.91 11.38 -3.34
N GLU A 95 -13.17 10.20 -3.92
CA GLU A 95 -13.26 10.02 -5.37
C GLU A 95 -14.68 10.25 -5.92
N ARG A 96 -15.71 9.95 -5.12
CA ARG A 96 -17.07 9.74 -5.65
C ARG A 96 -18.15 10.60 -5.02
N PHE A 97 -17.91 11.18 -3.84
CA PHE A 97 -18.92 11.93 -3.11
C PHE A 97 -18.76 13.43 -3.28
N THR A 98 -19.88 14.13 -3.17
CA THR A 98 -19.99 15.58 -3.14
C THR A 98 -20.66 16.03 -1.85
N ALA A 99 -20.66 17.33 -1.57
CA ALA A 99 -21.34 17.88 -0.41
C ALA A 99 -22.86 17.60 -0.40
N GLU A 100 -23.48 17.53 -1.59
CA GLU A 100 -24.91 17.26 -1.73
C GLU A 100 -25.30 15.83 -1.31
N ASP A 101 -24.33 14.91 -1.27
CA ASP A 101 -24.52 13.52 -0.84
C ASP A 101 -24.49 13.37 0.69
N LEU A 102 -24.06 14.40 1.43
CA LEU A 102 -23.91 14.36 2.89
C LEU A 102 -25.05 15.06 3.62
N GLN A 103 -25.45 14.50 4.77
CA GLN A 103 -26.51 15.10 5.59
C GLN A 103 -26.09 16.45 6.18
N GLY A 104 -24.81 16.61 6.53
CA GLY A 104 -24.22 17.86 7.00
C GLY A 104 -23.78 18.81 5.88
N GLY A 105 -24.01 18.45 4.62
CA GLY A 105 -23.73 19.29 3.45
C GLY A 105 -22.26 19.68 3.33
N ASP A 106 -22.04 20.93 2.91
CA ASP A 106 -20.70 21.48 2.64
C ASP A 106 -19.75 21.42 3.84
N LEU A 107 -20.26 21.66 5.05
CA LEU A 107 -19.41 21.69 6.25
C LEU A 107 -18.82 20.31 6.53
N GLU A 108 -19.67 19.29 6.55
CA GLU A 108 -19.24 17.91 6.78
C GLU A 108 -18.32 17.43 5.65
N TYR A 109 -18.60 17.83 4.41
CA TYR A 109 -17.75 17.50 3.28
C TYR A 109 -16.33 18.05 3.44
N VAL A 110 -16.23 19.33 3.78
CA VAL A 110 -14.94 20.01 4.00
C VAL A 110 -14.20 19.39 5.17
N GLU A 111 -14.89 19.07 6.26
CA GLU A 111 -14.28 18.43 7.42
C GLU A 111 -13.73 17.05 7.09
N TRP A 112 -14.52 16.19 6.43
CA TRP A 112 -14.08 14.85 6.06
C TRP A 112 -12.94 14.88 5.05
N MET A 113 -13.06 15.66 3.97
CA MET A 113 -11.98 15.80 2.98
C MET A 113 -10.70 16.35 3.61
N GLY A 114 -10.83 17.35 4.48
CA GLY A 114 -9.70 17.94 5.20
C GLY A 114 -8.98 16.92 6.09
N GLU A 115 -9.73 16.13 6.86
CA GLU A 115 -9.15 15.07 7.69
C GLU A 115 -8.51 13.96 6.84
N TYR A 116 -9.08 13.63 5.68
CA TYR A 116 -8.52 12.60 4.80
C TYR A 116 -7.20 13.05 4.18
N GLN A 117 -7.15 14.29 3.70
CA GLN A 117 -5.92 14.89 3.18
C GLN A 117 -4.84 15.00 4.26
N LEU A 118 -5.22 15.41 5.48
CA LEU A 118 -4.31 15.45 6.63
C LEU A 118 -3.73 14.06 6.90
N PHE A 119 -4.57 13.03 6.95
CA PHE A 119 -4.13 11.65 7.17
C PHE A 119 -3.13 11.21 6.09
N GLN A 120 -3.40 11.49 4.82
CA GLN A 120 -2.49 11.16 3.72
C GLN A 120 -1.14 11.88 3.84
N HIS A 121 -1.14 13.18 4.12
CA HIS A 121 0.11 13.94 4.32
C HIS A 121 0.91 13.40 5.51
N LEU A 122 0.27 13.09 6.63
CA LEU A 122 0.95 12.51 7.79
C LEU A 122 1.61 11.15 7.47
N LEU A 123 0.98 10.31 6.64
CA LEU A 123 1.58 9.06 6.19
C LEU A 123 2.80 9.28 5.29
N GLN A 124 2.74 10.29 4.41
CA GLN A 124 3.88 10.68 3.57
C GLN A 124 5.05 11.19 4.42
N ASP A 125 4.78 12.10 5.36
CA ASP A 125 5.77 12.63 6.30
C ASP A 125 6.40 11.51 7.14
N LEU A 126 5.58 10.60 7.65
CA LEU A 126 6.07 9.45 8.43
C LEU A 126 6.99 8.54 7.60
N THR A 127 6.64 8.34 6.32
CA THR A 127 7.44 7.52 5.39
C THR A 127 8.78 8.19 5.13
N LEU A 128 8.79 9.51 4.89
CA LEU A 128 9.99 10.31 4.70
C LEU A 128 10.89 10.28 5.95
N LEU A 129 10.34 10.54 7.13
CA LEU A 129 11.10 10.54 8.38
C LEU A 129 11.74 9.18 8.67
N LYS A 130 11.04 8.09 8.35
CA LYS A 130 11.54 6.72 8.52
C LYS A 130 12.59 6.31 7.48
N SER A 131 12.72 7.03 6.37
CA SER A 131 13.73 6.73 5.35
C SER A 131 15.10 7.33 5.66
N PHE A 132 15.24 8.16 6.70
CA PHE A 132 16.51 8.80 7.04
C PHE A 132 17.54 7.80 7.57
N THR A 133 18.74 7.87 7.03
CA THR A 133 19.92 7.14 7.52
C THR A 133 20.99 8.17 7.91
N TYR A 134 21.64 7.96 9.05
CA TYR A 134 22.72 8.82 9.54
C TYR A 134 24.06 8.20 9.20
N VAL A 135 24.91 8.93 8.49
CA VAL A 135 26.29 8.55 8.20
C VAL A 135 27.19 9.52 8.98
N ALA A 136 28.06 8.97 9.82
CA ALA A 136 29.14 9.72 10.47
C ALA A 136 30.44 9.24 9.82
N GLU A 137 31.17 10.14 9.15
CA GLU A 137 32.54 9.90 8.69
C GLU A 137 33.56 10.23 9.79
#